data_AF-A0A3A4JY54-F1
#
_entry.id   AF-A0A3A4JY54-F1
#
_cell.length_a   1.000
_cell.length_b   1.000
_cell.length_c   1.000
_cell.angle_alpha   90.00
_cell.angle_beta   90.00
_cell.angle_gamma   90.00
#
_symmetry.space_group_name_H-M   'P 1'
#
loop_
_entity.id
_entity.type
_entity.pdbx_description
1 polymer ?
#
loop_
_entity_poly.entity_id
_entity_poly.type
_entity_poly.pdbx_seq_one_letter_code
_entity_poly.pdbx_strand_id
1 'polypeptide(L)'
;MTTDRPTRTLWARLKAHYGEGLPPLADFRGVFKHVRWLMYVVRTMPLGFRRLWKLQPIVALVPSLFCIFLLRAGFEYIPVAMAFLAGAFLFILLRIYRLNGGEDGRDSTAARLSDFAVQYALGGVLVFILPFYLESATFFSWNIAFNVYLLALTVVANWDALYLALVVRRPLWRTVFHGSIFFATLNFIFPVLLGMRNVWSILISAGLSGLLVLAFAHPERWLWRRPKNMALVLFGVAAVAAALWFGRALIPPAPLKLVYGTACDGVEQRKPALPFERMTEGERSRATFFSAIFAPMGLKEGVVHVWRHDGEPVSEVDLGSLTGGREEGFRTWSRHTLREGPGRYTVEVWTAGGQLVGRGSFDVTPKAE
;
A
#
# COMPACT_ATOMS: atom_id res chain seq x y z
N MET A 1 60.47 -18.52 -9.47
CA MET A 1 59.59 -19.58 -10.02
C MET A 1 58.86 -20.18 -8.84
N THR A 2 57.55 -20.13 -8.66
CA THR A 2 56.41 -19.79 -9.51
C THR A 2 55.31 -19.27 -8.58
N THR A 3 54.88 -18.03 -8.81
CA THR A 3 53.64 -17.48 -8.26
C THR A 3 52.49 -18.02 -9.08
N ASP A 4 51.76 -19.03 -8.58
CA ASP A 4 50.46 -19.37 -9.16
C ASP A 4 49.53 -20.02 -8.13
N ARG A 5 48.60 -19.23 -7.58
CA ARG A 5 47.31 -19.75 -7.10
C ARG A 5 46.24 -18.80 -7.62
N PRO A 6 45.50 -19.19 -8.67
CA PRO A 6 44.56 -18.28 -9.30
C PRO A 6 43.38 -18.09 -8.36
N THR A 7 43.01 -16.83 -8.23
CA THR A 7 41.68 -16.33 -7.95
C THR A 7 40.59 -17.28 -8.47
N ARG A 8 40.12 -18.21 -7.62
CA ARG A 8 38.78 -18.81 -7.81
C ARG A 8 37.81 -17.64 -7.77
N THR A 9 37.40 -17.19 -8.95
CA THR A 9 36.50 -16.07 -9.16
C THR A 9 35.32 -16.19 -8.21
N LEU A 10 34.90 -15.07 -7.60
CA LEU A 10 33.74 -15.01 -6.69
C LEU A 10 32.55 -15.83 -7.24
N TRP A 11 32.35 -15.77 -8.56
CA TRP A 11 31.39 -16.56 -9.33
C TRP A 11 31.49 -18.07 -9.16
N ALA A 12 32.69 -18.66 -9.15
CA ALA A 12 32.88 -20.09 -8.94
C ALA A 12 32.49 -20.51 -7.52
N ARG A 13 32.76 -19.67 -6.52
CA ARG A 13 32.37 -19.91 -5.12
C ARG A 13 30.85 -19.81 -4.95
N LEU A 14 30.21 -18.79 -5.53
CA LEU A 14 28.76 -18.62 -5.51
C LEU A 14 28.04 -19.78 -6.23
N LYS A 15 28.54 -20.19 -7.40
CA LYS A 15 27.98 -21.32 -8.16
C LYS A 15 28.07 -22.63 -7.40
N ALA A 16 29.17 -22.89 -6.71
CA ALA A 16 29.30 -24.08 -5.85
C ALA A 16 28.38 -24.01 -4.62
N HIS A 17 28.28 -22.84 -3.99
CA HIS A 17 27.49 -22.65 -2.77
C HIS A 17 25.97 -22.73 -2.99
N TYR A 18 25.47 -22.15 -4.07
CA TYR A 18 24.06 -22.22 -4.46
C TYR A 18 23.75 -23.44 -5.36
N GLY A 19 24.78 -24.10 -5.88
CA GLY A 19 24.71 -25.32 -6.67
C GLY A 19 24.51 -26.61 -5.86
N GLU A 20 24.65 -26.56 -4.55
CA GLU A 20 24.72 -27.73 -3.68
C GLU A 20 23.41 -28.56 -3.72
N GLY A 21 23.52 -29.84 -4.11
CA GLY A 21 22.40 -30.77 -4.22
C GLY A 21 21.50 -30.56 -5.46
N LEU A 22 21.83 -29.63 -6.37
CA LEU A 22 21.13 -29.49 -7.64
C LEU A 22 21.63 -30.57 -8.63
N PRO A 23 20.74 -31.40 -9.22
CA PRO A 23 21.15 -32.37 -10.21
C PRO A 23 21.62 -31.67 -11.49
N PRO A 24 22.61 -32.20 -12.22
CA PRO A 24 22.94 -31.76 -13.57
C PRO A 24 21.71 -31.78 -14.49
N LEU A 25 21.56 -30.75 -15.32
CA LEU A 25 20.50 -30.72 -16.34
C LEU A 25 20.62 -31.90 -17.34
N ALA A 26 21.84 -32.42 -17.51
CA ALA A 26 22.14 -33.56 -18.37
C ALA A 26 21.45 -34.87 -17.93
N ASP A 27 21.06 -34.98 -16.65
CA ASP A 27 20.36 -36.15 -16.11
C ASP A 27 18.91 -36.23 -16.61
N PHE A 28 18.39 -35.14 -17.18
CA PHE A 28 17.04 -35.05 -17.71
C PHE A 28 17.08 -35.13 -19.25
N ARG A 29 16.30 -36.05 -19.82
CA ARG A 29 16.24 -36.30 -21.28
C ARG A 29 14.88 -35.89 -21.87
N GLY A 30 14.90 -35.61 -23.18
CA GLY A 30 13.73 -35.26 -23.99
C GLY A 30 13.49 -33.76 -24.18
N VAL A 31 12.49 -33.42 -24.99
CA VAL A 31 12.12 -32.03 -25.37
C VAL A 31 11.79 -31.18 -24.14
N PHE A 32 11.17 -31.76 -23.12
CA PHE A 32 10.79 -31.08 -21.87
C PHE A 32 11.83 -31.23 -20.73
N LYS A 33 13.10 -31.54 -21.02
CA LYS A 33 14.13 -31.76 -20.00
C LYS A 33 14.27 -30.59 -19.00
N HIS A 34 14.17 -29.36 -19.49
CA HIS A 34 14.25 -28.15 -18.65
C HIS A 34 13.08 -28.05 -17.67
N VAL A 35 11.87 -28.37 -18.13
CA VAL A 35 10.66 -28.35 -17.31
C VAL A 35 10.71 -29.45 -16.25
N ARG A 36 11.17 -30.65 -16.62
CA ARG A 36 11.35 -31.77 -15.68
C ARG A 36 12.42 -31.49 -14.63
N TRP A 37 13.54 -30.87 -15.04
CA TRP A 37 14.58 -30.43 -14.12
C TRP A 37 14.05 -29.39 -13.13
N LEU A 38 13.36 -28.36 -13.63
CA LEU A 38 12.75 -27.33 -12.78
C LEU A 38 11.74 -27.93 -11.79
N MET A 39 10.86 -28.82 -12.25
CA MET A 39 9.92 -29.53 -11.39
C MET A 39 10.62 -30.37 -10.32
N TYR A 40 11.74 -31.02 -10.65
CA TYR A 40 12.52 -31.78 -9.69
C TYR A 40 13.14 -30.87 -8.63
N VAL A 41 13.76 -29.76 -9.03
CA VAL A 41 14.38 -28.79 -8.11
C VAL A 41 13.33 -28.22 -7.15
N VAL A 42 12.16 -27.83 -7.67
CA VAL A 42 11.07 -27.33 -6.85
C VAL A 42 10.51 -28.41 -5.92
N ARG A 43 10.41 -29.66 -6.39
CA ARG A 43 9.88 -30.76 -5.58
C ARG A 43 10.81 -31.14 -4.43
N THR A 44 12.10 -31.25 -4.71
CA THR A 44 13.11 -31.75 -3.76
C THR A 44 13.69 -30.65 -2.88
N MET A 45 13.55 -29.38 -3.27
CA MET A 45 14.09 -28.22 -2.55
C MET A 45 15.53 -28.50 -2.07
N PRO A 46 16.49 -28.73 -2.99
CA PRO A 46 17.87 -29.05 -2.61
C PRO A 46 18.53 -27.89 -1.85
N LEU A 47 19.57 -28.19 -1.07
CA LEU A 47 20.18 -27.26 -0.13
C LEU A 47 20.59 -25.92 -0.77
N GLY A 48 21.23 -25.95 -1.94
CA GLY A 48 21.60 -24.75 -2.68
C GLY A 48 20.40 -23.91 -3.12
N PHE A 49 19.32 -24.57 -3.56
CA PHE A 49 18.08 -23.90 -3.92
C PHE A 49 17.36 -23.31 -2.69
N ARG A 50 17.36 -23.99 -1.53
CA ARG A 50 16.85 -23.42 -0.28
C ARG A 50 17.60 -22.16 0.14
N ARG A 51 18.90 -22.09 -0.10
CA ARG A 51 19.71 -20.89 0.20
C ARG A 51 19.37 -19.75 -0.76
N LEU A 52 19.21 -20.03 -2.06
CA LEU A 52 18.68 -19.05 -3.03
C LEU A 52 17.28 -18.58 -2.62
N TRP A 53 16.45 -19.48 -2.11
CA TRP A 53 15.08 -19.16 -1.69
C TRP A 53 15.04 -18.18 -0.52
N LYS A 54 16.05 -18.16 0.35
CA LYS A 54 16.16 -17.12 1.39
C LYS A 54 16.34 -15.71 0.83
N LEU A 55 16.70 -15.58 -0.45
CA LEU A 55 16.78 -14.30 -1.18
C LEU A 55 15.45 -13.93 -1.87
N GLN A 56 14.36 -14.68 -1.64
CA GLN A 56 13.01 -14.37 -2.12
C GLN A 56 12.62 -12.90 -1.95
N PRO A 57 12.90 -12.21 -0.81
CA PRO A 57 12.56 -10.79 -0.67
C PRO A 57 13.15 -9.93 -1.79
N ILE A 58 14.38 -10.20 -2.23
CA ILE A 58 15.05 -9.44 -3.29
C ILE A 58 14.41 -9.71 -4.65
N VAL A 59 14.04 -10.97 -4.91
CA VAL A 59 13.37 -11.36 -6.17
C VAL A 59 11.97 -10.73 -6.25
N ALA A 60 11.25 -10.68 -5.13
CA ALA A 60 9.92 -10.08 -5.07
C ALA A 60 9.91 -8.54 -5.20
N LEU A 61 11.05 -7.88 -5.00
CA LEU A 61 11.19 -6.45 -5.31
C LEU A 61 11.19 -6.19 -6.83
N VAL A 62 11.59 -7.16 -7.66
CA VAL A 62 11.75 -6.95 -9.10
C VAL A 62 10.43 -6.59 -9.82
N PRO A 63 9.31 -7.32 -9.65
CA PRO A 63 8.03 -6.94 -10.24
C PRO A 63 7.53 -5.57 -9.76
N SER A 64 7.78 -5.25 -8.50
CA SER A 64 7.30 -4.01 -7.90
C SER A 64 8.15 -2.81 -8.32
N LEU A 65 9.47 -2.97 -8.44
CA LEU A 65 10.36 -1.99 -9.06
C LEU A 65 9.98 -1.75 -10.53
N PHE A 66 9.63 -2.82 -11.26
CA PHE A 66 9.13 -2.71 -12.63
C PHE A 66 7.81 -1.93 -12.70
N CYS A 67 6.88 -2.17 -11.76
CA CYS A 67 5.64 -1.40 -11.71
C CYS A 67 5.87 0.07 -11.31
N ILE A 68 6.73 0.35 -10.34
CA ILE A 68 7.13 1.73 -9.97
C ILE A 68 7.78 2.43 -11.16
N PHE A 69 8.62 1.72 -11.91
CA PHE A 69 9.21 2.22 -13.16
C PHE A 69 8.13 2.57 -14.18
N LEU A 70 7.14 1.69 -14.41
CA LEU A 70 6.01 1.96 -15.30
C LEU A 70 5.22 3.20 -14.87
N LEU A 71 4.97 3.37 -13.56
CA LEU A 71 4.24 4.52 -13.03
C LEU A 71 5.01 5.83 -13.18
N ARG A 72 6.34 5.79 -13.05
CA ARG A 72 7.21 6.94 -13.33
C ARG A 72 7.37 7.23 -14.83
N ALA A 73 7.17 6.24 -15.69
CA ALA A 73 7.25 6.39 -17.13
C ALA A 73 6.04 7.14 -17.73
N GLY A 74 4.97 7.36 -16.95
CA GLY A 74 3.83 8.20 -17.31
C GLY A 74 2.48 7.63 -16.87
N PHE A 75 1.48 8.51 -16.76
CA PHE A 75 0.12 8.15 -16.36
C PHE A 75 -0.56 7.13 -17.30
N GLU A 76 -0.06 7.00 -18.52
CA GLU A 76 -0.54 6.06 -19.54
C GLU A 76 -0.39 4.59 -19.12
N TYR A 77 0.56 4.27 -18.23
CA TYR A 77 0.81 2.90 -17.78
C TYR A 77 0.06 2.52 -16.49
N ILE A 78 -0.65 3.47 -15.86
CA ILE A 78 -1.47 3.19 -14.68
C ILE A 78 -2.48 2.06 -14.96
N PRO A 79 -3.27 2.06 -16.06
CA PRO A 79 -4.20 0.98 -16.35
C PRO A 79 -3.54 -0.40 -16.47
N VAL A 80 -2.34 -0.47 -17.03
CA VAL A 80 -1.58 -1.73 -17.19
C VAL A 80 -1.12 -2.25 -15.83
N ALA A 81 -0.56 -1.37 -14.99
CA ALA A 81 -0.18 -1.73 -13.62
C ALA A 81 -1.40 -2.19 -12.80
N MET A 82 -2.54 -1.52 -12.97
CA MET A 82 -3.80 -1.90 -12.30
C MET A 82 -4.37 -3.23 -12.83
N ALA A 83 -4.28 -3.50 -14.12
CA ALA A 83 -4.68 -4.78 -14.70
C ALA A 83 -3.81 -5.93 -14.18
N PHE A 84 -2.50 -5.71 -14.06
CA PHE A 84 -1.57 -6.67 -13.46
C PHE A 84 -1.91 -6.91 -11.98
N LEU A 85 -2.16 -5.85 -11.22
CA LEU A 85 -2.59 -5.92 -9.81
C LEU A 85 -3.90 -6.69 -9.65
N ALA A 86 -4.91 -6.38 -10.46
CA ALA A 86 -6.20 -7.07 -10.46
C ALA A 86 -6.06 -8.54 -10.87
N GLY A 87 -5.21 -8.84 -11.86
CA GLY A 87 -4.89 -10.20 -12.28
C GLY A 87 -4.20 -11.01 -11.18
N ALA A 88 -3.20 -10.42 -10.50
CA ALA A 88 -2.54 -11.03 -9.35
C ALA A 88 -3.53 -11.28 -8.20
N PHE A 89 -4.40 -10.31 -7.92
CA PHE A 89 -5.46 -10.43 -6.92
C PHE A 89 -6.45 -11.56 -7.24
N LEU A 90 -6.93 -11.63 -8.49
CA LEU A 90 -7.84 -12.68 -8.94
C LEU A 90 -7.16 -14.06 -8.92
N PHE A 91 -5.88 -14.15 -9.29
CA PHE A 91 -5.09 -15.37 -9.19
C PHE A 91 -5.00 -15.87 -7.74
N ILE A 92 -4.74 -14.97 -6.78
CA ILE A 92 -4.72 -15.30 -5.36
C ILE A 92 -6.07 -15.87 -4.91
N LEU A 93 -7.18 -15.21 -5.26
CA LEU A 93 -8.53 -15.66 -4.91
C LEU A 93 -8.85 -17.05 -5.50
N LEU A 94 -8.60 -17.23 -6.80
CA LEU A 94 -8.84 -18.50 -7.50
C LEU A 94 -8.03 -19.64 -6.88
N ARG A 95 -6.80 -19.37 -6.46
CA ARG A 95 -5.96 -20.40 -5.84
C ARG A 95 -6.46 -20.76 -4.44
N ILE A 96 -6.77 -19.77 -3.60
CA ILE A 96 -7.31 -20.03 -2.26
C ILE A 96 -8.61 -20.85 -2.36
N TYR A 97 -9.46 -20.56 -3.36
CA TYR A 97 -10.66 -21.36 -3.66
C TYR A 97 -10.34 -22.84 -3.93
N ARG A 98 -9.45 -23.12 -4.90
CA ARG A 98 -9.13 -24.50 -5.33
C ARG A 98 -8.48 -25.32 -4.23
N LEU A 99 -7.65 -24.69 -3.40
CA LEU A 99 -7.01 -25.33 -2.25
C LEU A 99 -8.03 -25.89 -1.25
N ASN A 100 -9.07 -25.10 -0.97
CA ASN A 100 -10.05 -25.46 0.03
C ASN A 100 -11.24 -26.25 -0.55
N GLY A 101 -11.43 -26.25 -1.87
CA GLY A 101 -12.43 -27.04 -2.59
C GLY A 101 -12.12 -28.53 -2.73
N GLY A 102 -10.91 -28.98 -2.35
CA GLY A 102 -10.52 -30.39 -2.35
C GLY A 102 -10.18 -30.98 -3.72
N GLU A 103 -10.14 -30.16 -4.77
CA GLU A 103 -9.84 -30.59 -6.15
C GLU A 103 -8.35 -30.83 -6.40
N ASP A 104 -7.45 -30.25 -5.59
CA ASP A 104 -6.01 -30.46 -5.71
C ASP A 104 -5.50 -31.49 -4.70
N GLY A 105 -4.83 -32.54 -5.21
CA GLY A 105 -4.09 -33.50 -4.40
C GLY A 105 -3.07 -32.78 -3.52
N ARG A 106 -3.33 -32.80 -2.20
CA ARG A 106 -2.62 -32.09 -1.11
C ARG A 106 -1.09 -32.30 -1.07
N ASP A 107 -0.57 -33.27 -1.83
CA ASP A 107 0.86 -33.63 -1.86
C ASP A 107 1.51 -33.52 -3.25
N SER A 108 0.82 -32.94 -4.24
CA SER A 108 1.36 -32.76 -5.58
C SER A 108 2.39 -31.62 -5.64
N THR A 109 3.41 -31.76 -6.50
CA THR A 109 4.38 -30.68 -6.81
C THR A 109 3.67 -29.39 -7.27
N ALA A 110 2.53 -29.53 -7.94
CA ALA A 110 1.70 -28.41 -8.38
C ALA A 110 1.12 -27.60 -7.21
N ALA A 111 0.72 -28.27 -6.12
CA ALA A 111 0.21 -27.59 -4.94
C ALA A 111 1.27 -26.70 -4.29
N ARG A 112 2.49 -27.23 -4.12
CA ARG A 112 3.63 -26.47 -3.55
C ARG A 112 4.01 -25.27 -4.43
N LEU A 113 4.12 -25.48 -5.75
CA LEU A 113 4.37 -24.41 -6.72
C LEU A 113 3.35 -23.28 -6.61
N SER A 114 2.09 -23.65 -6.43
CA SER A 114 1.00 -22.69 -6.41
C SER A 114 0.88 -21.95 -5.08
N ASP A 115 1.20 -22.60 -3.95
CA ASP A 115 1.32 -21.92 -2.65
C ASP A 115 2.47 -20.90 -2.69
N PHE A 116 3.59 -21.24 -3.33
CA PHE A 116 4.66 -20.28 -3.60
C PHE A 116 4.21 -19.12 -4.49
N ALA A 117 3.46 -19.42 -5.55
CA ALA A 117 2.94 -18.39 -6.46
C ALA A 117 1.99 -17.42 -5.74
N VAL A 118 1.14 -17.91 -4.83
CA VAL A 118 0.26 -17.07 -4.00
C VAL A 118 1.06 -16.19 -3.06
N GLN A 119 2.01 -16.76 -2.32
CA GLN A 119 2.83 -15.97 -1.41
C GLN A 119 3.63 -14.90 -2.17
N TYR A 120 4.17 -15.25 -3.34
CA TYR A 120 4.87 -14.32 -4.22
C TYR A 120 3.94 -13.20 -4.73
N ALA A 121 2.73 -13.55 -5.16
CA ALA A 121 1.73 -12.57 -5.59
C ALA A 121 1.32 -11.64 -4.44
N LEU A 122 1.07 -12.16 -3.23
CA LEU A 122 0.77 -11.38 -2.03
C LEU A 122 1.90 -10.38 -1.72
N GLY A 123 3.15 -10.84 -1.75
CA GLY A 123 4.33 -9.99 -1.58
C GLY A 123 4.42 -8.90 -2.65
N GLY A 124 4.24 -9.27 -3.92
CA GLY A 124 4.30 -8.33 -5.05
C GLY A 124 3.22 -7.24 -5.00
N VAL A 125 1.98 -7.60 -4.64
CA VAL A 125 0.87 -6.67 -4.43
C VAL A 125 1.18 -5.68 -3.31
N LEU A 126 1.68 -6.16 -2.17
CA LEU A 126 2.02 -5.30 -1.04
C LEU A 126 3.13 -4.31 -1.37
N VAL A 127 4.23 -4.78 -1.98
CA VAL A 127 5.34 -3.90 -2.39
C VAL A 127 4.88 -2.92 -3.49
N PHE A 128 3.89 -3.29 -4.31
CA PHE A 128 3.31 -2.39 -5.31
C PHE A 128 2.51 -1.24 -4.67
N ILE A 129 1.61 -1.53 -3.74
CA ILE A 129 0.74 -0.49 -3.15
C ILE A 129 1.47 0.36 -2.10
N LEU A 130 2.47 -0.19 -1.41
CA LEU A 130 3.13 0.46 -0.28
C LEU A 130 3.70 1.87 -0.61
N PRO A 131 4.41 2.10 -1.73
CA PRO A 131 4.89 3.44 -2.09
C PRO A 131 3.78 4.47 -2.21
N PHE A 132 2.60 4.10 -2.72
CA PHE A 132 1.48 5.01 -2.85
C PHE A 132 0.88 5.38 -1.50
N TYR A 133 0.72 4.40 -0.60
CA TYR A 133 0.28 4.66 0.77
C TYR A 133 1.28 5.53 1.53
N LEU A 134 2.58 5.40 1.25
CA LEU A 134 3.64 6.25 1.82
C LEU A 134 3.59 7.68 1.28
N GLU A 135 3.41 7.85 -0.03
CA GLU A 135 3.28 9.18 -0.65
C GLU A 135 2.01 9.92 -0.19
N SER A 136 0.95 9.19 0.12
CA SER A 136 -0.29 9.74 0.69
C SER A 136 -0.23 9.96 2.19
N ALA A 137 0.83 9.52 2.86
CA ALA A 137 0.99 9.69 4.30
C ALA A 137 1.62 11.04 4.63
N THR A 138 1.24 11.57 5.79
CA THR A 138 1.85 12.78 6.34
C THR A 138 2.79 12.35 7.45
N PHE A 139 4.10 12.59 7.27
CA PHE A 139 5.10 12.27 8.29
C PHE A 139 4.80 12.99 9.61
N PHE A 140 5.08 12.30 10.72
CA PHE A 140 4.76 12.75 12.09
C PHE A 140 3.26 12.96 12.35
N SER A 141 2.40 12.19 11.68
CA SER A 141 0.97 12.13 11.97
C SER A 141 0.52 10.69 12.22
N TRP A 142 -0.68 10.52 12.77
CA TRP A 142 -1.23 9.20 13.05
C TRP A 142 -1.48 8.33 11.80
N ASN A 143 -1.59 8.93 10.61
CA ASN A 143 -1.81 8.18 9.37
C ASN A 143 -0.60 7.32 8.93
N ILE A 144 0.57 7.54 9.54
CA ILE A 144 1.77 6.71 9.28
C ILE A 144 1.63 5.31 9.88
N ALA A 145 0.76 5.11 10.88
CA ALA A 145 0.58 3.83 11.56
C ALA A 145 0.15 2.73 10.58
N PHE A 146 -0.74 3.05 9.62
CA PHE A 146 -1.15 2.10 8.60
C PHE A 146 -0.01 1.72 7.64
N ASN A 147 0.90 2.65 7.34
CA ASN A 147 2.08 2.34 6.53
C ASN A 147 3.07 1.42 7.25
N VAL A 148 3.29 1.63 8.54
CA VAL A 148 4.09 0.72 9.37
C VAL A 148 3.47 -0.67 9.39
N TYR A 149 2.14 -0.74 9.49
CA TYR A 149 1.39 -1.99 9.40
C TYR A 149 1.57 -2.69 8.03
N LEU A 150 1.41 -1.97 6.92
CA LEU A 150 1.63 -2.51 5.57
C LEU A 150 3.08 -2.97 5.36
N LEU A 151 4.05 -2.23 5.88
CA LEU A 151 5.46 -2.62 5.83
C LEU A 151 5.68 -3.94 6.59
N ALA A 152 5.10 -4.10 7.77
CA ALA A 152 5.17 -5.35 8.53
C ALA A 152 4.55 -6.53 7.75
N LEU A 153 3.37 -6.33 7.13
CA LEU A 153 2.76 -7.35 6.26
C LEU A 153 3.66 -7.68 5.07
N THR A 154 4.31 -6.67 4.49
CA THR A 154 5.24 -6.84 3.36
C THR A 154 6.43 -7.70 3.75
N VAL A 155 7.01 -7.45 4.93
CA VAL A 155 8.11 -8.26 5.47
C VAL A 155 7.64 -9.71 5.68
N VAL A 156 6.47 -9.91 6.29
CA VAL A 156 5.93 -11.26 6.54
C VAL A 156 5.63 -12.00 5.23
N ALA A 157 5.03 -11.35 4.23
CA ALA A 157 4.71 -11.96 2.93
C ALA A 157 5.97 -12.44 2.20
N ASN A 158 7.03 -11.63 2.25
CA ASN A 158 8.25 -11.87 1.49
C ASN A 158 9.26 -12.77 2.19
N TRP A 159 9.06 -13.05 3.49
CA TRP A 159 9.96 -13.87 4.28
C TRP A 159 9.33 -15.21 4.65
N ASP A 160 9.67 -16.27 3.91
CA ASP A 160 9.08 -17.61 4.04
C ASP A 160 9.01 -18.12 5.50
N ALA A 161 10.10 -17.98 6.26
CA ALA A 161 10.11 -18.40 7.67
C ALA A 161 9.08 -17.67 8.54
N LEU A 162 8.87 -16.36 8.31
CA LEU A 162 7.87 -15.56 9.02
C LEU A 162 6.45 -15.90 8.54
N TYR A 163 6.27 -16.03 7.22
CA TYR A 163 5.00 -16.42 6.62
C TYR A 163 4.51 -17.77 7.18
N LEU A 164 5.39 -18.78 7.21
CA LEU A 164 5.07 -20.08 7.79
C LEU A 164 4.75 -19.98 9.28
N ALA A 165 5.56 -19.24 10.04
CA ALA A 165 5.41 -19.14 11.50
C ALA A 165 4.16 -18.38 11.95
N LEU A 166 3.82 -17.28 11.27
CA LEU A 166 2.77 -16.35 11.66
C LEU A 166 1.46 -16.61 10.91
N VAL A 167 1.52 -16.90 9.60
CA VAL A 167 0.35 -17.00 8.74
C VAL A 167 -0.11 -18.45 8.60
N VAL A 168 0.77 -19.38 8.23
CA VAL A 168 0.37 -20.77 7.95
C VAL A 168 -0.02 -21.53 9.22
N ARG A 169 0.79 -21.42 10.28
CA ARG A 169 0.59 -22.16 11.53
C ARG A 169 -0.57 -21.65 12.39
N ARG A 170 -1.07 -20.43 12.17
CA ARG A 170 -2.07 -19.80 13.03
C ARG A 170 -3.31 -19.35 12.23
N PRO A 171 -4.47 -20.02 12.36
CA PRO A 171 -5.62 -19.78 11.47
C PRO A 171 -6.20 -18.36 11.59
N LEU A 172 -6.24 -17.79 12.80
CA LEU A 172 -6.73 -16.42 13.00
C LEU A 172 -5.83 -15.39 12.30
N TRP A 173 -4.52 -15.51 12.49
CA TRP A 173 -3.55 -14.65 11.82
C TRP A 173 -3.57 -14.82 10.31
N ARG A 174 -3.83 -16.04 9.81
CA ARG A 174 -4.06 -16.28 8.39
C ARG A 174 -5.19 -15.43 7.83
N THR A 175 -6.34 -15.43 8.50
CA THR A 175 -7.53 -14.66 8.10
C THR A 175 -7.25 -13.17 8.14
N VAL A 176 -6.68 -12.67 9.23
CA VAL A 176 -6.34 -11.23 9.38
C VAL A 176 -5.32 -10.81 8.31
N PHE A 177 -4.28 -11.61 8.09
CA PHE A 177 -3.23 -11.30 7.10
C PHE A 177 -3.78 -11.15 5.68
N HIS A 178 -4.55 -12.13 5.20
CA HIS A 178 -5.15 -12.06 3.86
C HIS A 178 -6.21 -10.96 3.77
N GLY A 179 -7.03 -10.79 4.83
CA GLY A 179 -8.05 -9.75 4.89
C GLY A 179 -7.46 -8.36 4.77
N SER A 180 -6.36 -8.11 5.47
CA SER A 180 -5.66 -6.83 5.41
C SER A 180 -5.03 -6.54 4.04
N ILE A 181 -4.47 -7.55 3.38
CA ILE A 181 -3.93 -7.38 2.02
C ILE A 181 -5.07 -7.08 1.05
N PHE A 182 -6.18 -7.81 1.15
CA PHE A 182 -7.35 -7.57 0.30
C PHE A 182 -7.96 -6.20 0.55
N PHE A 183 -8.08 -5.80 1.83
CA PHE A 183 -8.54 -4.48 2.23
C PHE A 183 -7.66 -3.38 1.62
N ALA A 184 -6.34 -3.44 1.84
CA ALA A 184 -5.41 -2.40 1.38
C ALA A 184 -5.38 -2.31 -0.15
N THR A 185 -5.47 -3.45 -0.83
CA THR A 185 -5.49 -3.52 -2.29
C THR A 185 -6.79 -2.94 -2.85
N LEU A 186 -7.95 -3.37 -2.35
CA LEU A 186 -9.25 -2.86 -2.80
C LEU A 186 -9.41 -1.37 -2.48
N ASN A 187 -8.96 -0.93 -1.30
CA ASN A 187 -9.04 0.46 -0.88
C ASN A 187 -8.21 1.38 -1.77
N PHE A 188 -7.13 0.85 -2.37
CA PHE A 188 -6.35 1.56 -3.38
C PHE A 188 -6.98 1.47 -4.77
N ILE A 189 -7.51 0.31 -5.15
CA ILE A 189 -8.10 0.08 -6.48
C ILE A 189 -9.37 0.91 -6.69
N PHE A 190 -10.26 1.02 -5.71
CA PHE A 190 -11.56 1.68 -5.90
C PHE A 190 -11.44 3.18 -6.24
N PRO A 191 -10.64 4.00 -5.54
CA PRO A 191 -10.46 5.40 -5.93
C PRO A 191 -9.81 5.54 -7.31
N VAL A 192 -8.86 4.67 -7.65
CA VAL A 192 -8.09 4.75 -8.90
C VAL A 192 -8.90 4.32 -10.12
N LEU A 193 -9.61 3.19 -10.04
CA LEU A 193 -10.35 2.64 -11.18
C LEU A 193 -11.80 3.13 -11.26
N LEU A 194 -12.46 3.34 -10.12
CA LEU A 194 -13.88 3.68 -10.06
C LEU A 194 -14.12 5.16 -9.73
N GLY A 195 -13.07 5.95 -9.49
CA GLY A 195 -13.20 7.34 -9.04
C GLY A 195 -13.94 7.45 -7.69
N MET A 196 -13.92 6.39 -6.88
CA MET A 196 -14.70 6.28 -5.66
C MET A 196 -14.07 7.11 -4.53
N ARG A 197 -14.89 7.92 -3.85
CA ARG A 197 -14.49 8.66 -2.64
C ARG A 197 -13.83 7.75 -1.60
N ASN A 198 -12.82 8.25 -0.91
CA ASN A 198 -12.01 7.44 -0.01
C ASN A 198 -12.79 6.84 1.15
N VAL A 199 -13.80 7.54 1.70
CA VAL A 199 -14.65 6.99 2.77
C VAL A 199 -15.38 5.74 2.33
N TRP A 200 -15.99 5.79 1.14
CA TRP A 200 -16.71 4.63 0.60
C TRP A 200 -15.73 3.51 0.22
N SER A 201 -14.55 3.87 -0.29
CA SER A 201 -13.49 2.92 -0.58
C SER A 201 -13.06 2.15 0.67
N ILE A 202 -12.88 2.81 1.82
CA ILE A 202 -12.57 2.14 3.09
C ILE A 202 -13.69 1.15 3.47
N LEU A 203 -14.93 1.63 3.54
CA LEU A 203 -16.05 0.82 4.02
C LEU A 203 -16.35 -0.38 3.11
N ILE A 204 -16.40 -0.16 1.80
CA ILE A 204 -16.67 -1.22 0.82
C ILE A 204 -15.50 -2.21 0.77
N SER A 205 -14.25 -1.73 0.83
CA SER A 205 -13.08 -2.62 0.84
C SER A 205 -13.03 -3.47 2.09
N ALA A 206 -13.44 -2.94 3.25
CA ALA A 206 -13.51 -3.70 4.49
C ALA A 206 -14.55 -4.81 4.41
N GLY A 207 -15.77 -4.48 3.97
CA GLY A 207 -16.83 -5.45 3.80
C GLY A 207 -16.45 -6.53 2.77
N LEU A 208 -15.98 -6.12 1.59
CA LEU A 208 -15.63 -7.04 0.53
C LEU A 208 -14.41 -7.90 0.88
N SER A 209 -13.36 -7.35 1.49
CA SER A 209 -12.21 -8.15 1.93
C SER A 209 -12.59 -9.20 2.97
N GLY A 210 -13.43 -8.85 3.94
CA GLY A 210 -13.99 -9.79 4.91
C GLY A 210 -14.77 -10.91 4.23
N LEU A 211 -15.69 -10.55 3.32
CA LEU A 211 -16.47 -11.52 2.55
C LEU A 211 -15.59 -12.44 1.71
N LEU A 212 -14.58 -11.90 1.01
CA LEU A 212 -13.64 -12.67 0.20
C LEU A 212 -12.83 -13.64 1.06
N VAL A 213 -12.27 -13.19 2.19
CA VAL A 213 -11.53 -14.09 3.08
C VAL A 213 -12.43 -15.20 3.62
N LEU A 214 -13.67 -14.89 3.99
CA LEU A 214 -14.59 -15.92 4.48
C LEU A 214 -14.99 -16.90 3.38
N ALA A 215 -15.34 -16.40 2.20
CA ALA A 215 -15.76 -17.22 1.06
C ALA A 215 -14.64 -18.14 0.57
N PHE A 216 -13.40 -17.63 0.54
CA PHE A 216 -12.27 -18.35 -0.05
C PHE A 216 -11.43 -19.08 0.98
N ALA A 217 -11.09 -18.49 2.12
CA ALA A 217 -10.20 -19.10 3.12
C ALA A 217 -10.90 -20.09 4.05
N HIS A 218 -12.23 -19.98 4.22
CA HIS A 218 -13.06 -20.86 5.05
C HIS A 218 -14.34 -21.29 4.32
N PRO A 219 -14.25 -22.04 3.19
CA PRO A 219 -15.44 -22.45 2.43
C PRO A 219 -16.23 -23.57 3.12
N GLU A 220 -15.92 -23.87 4.38
CA GLU A 220 -16.65 -24.82 5.18
C GLU A 220 -18.13 -24.43 5.25
N ARG A 221 -18.97 -25.30 4.66
CA ARG A 221 -20.42 -25.11 4.53
C ARG A 221 -21.12 -24.84 5.87
N TRP A 222 -20.45 -25.11 7.00
CA TRP A 222 -20.94 -24.85 8.36
C TRP A 222 -21.12 -23.36 8.69
N LEU A 223 -20.26 -22.47 8.17
CA LEU A 223 -20.44 -21.01 8.36
C LEU A 223 -21.76 -20.52 7.74
N TRP A 224 -22.15 -21.11 6.61
CA TRP A 224 -23.30 -20.72 5.79
C TRP A 224 -24.62 -21.43 6.16
N ARG A 225 -24.56 -22.53 6.92
CA ARG A 225 -25.74 -23.38 7.22
C ARG A 225 -26.48 -23.01 8.50
N ARG A 226 -25.82 -22.36 9.46
CA ARG A 226 -26.40 -22.02 10.77
C ARG A 226 -26.66 -20.51 10.84
N PRO A 227 -27.90 -20.04 11.11
CA PRO A 227 -28.18 -18.61 11.19
C PRO A 227 -27.35 -17.89 12.26
N LYS A 228 -26.98 -18.57 13.35
CA LYS A 228 -26.10 -18.04 14.40
C LYS A 228 -24.68 -17.71 13.89
N ASN A 229 -24.12 -18.52 12.99
CA ASN A 229 -22.79 -18.28 12.43
C ASN A 229 -22.80 -17.10 11.45
N MET A 230 -23.87 -16.99 10.66
CA MET A 230 -24.10 -15.83 9.79
C MET A 230 -24.22 -14.54 10.61
N ALA A 231 -24.97 -14.57 11.72
CA ALA A 231 -25.08 -13.43 12.62
C ALA A 231 -23.71 -13.02 13.21
N LEU A 232 -22.87 -13.99 13.60
CA LEU A 232 -21.52 -13.72 14.09
C LEU A 232 -20.61 -13.12 13.01
N VAL A 233 -20.71 -13.61 11.77
CA VAL A 233 -19.98 -13.06 10.62
C VAL A 233 -20.41 -11.61 10.35
N LEU A 234 -21.71 -11.36 10.26
CA LEU A 234 -22.26 -10.03 10.03
C LEU A 234 -21.87 -9.06 11.16
N PHE A 235 -21.91 -9.54 12.41
CA PHE A 235 -21.44 -8.78 13.56
C PHE A 235 -19.94 -8.46 13.45
N GLY A 236 -19.11 -9.42 13.06
CA GLY A 236 -17.68 -9.21 12.84
C GLY A 236 -17.40 -8.18 11.74
N VAL A 237 -18.10 -8.28 10.61
CA VAL A 237 -18.00 -7.30 9.51
C VAL A 237 -18.46 -5.91 9.98
N ALA A 238 -19.57 -5.82 10.70
CA ALA A 238 -20.07 -4.56 11.26
C ALA A 238 -19.09 -3.96 12.28
N ALA A 239 -18.49 -4.78 13.14
CA ALA A 239 -17.50 -4.36 14.12
C ALA A 239 -16.23 -3.82 13.45
N VAL A 240 -15.74 -4.49 12.40
CA VAL A 240 -14.59 -4.01 11.61
C VAL A 240 -14.96 -2.72 10.87
N ALA A 241 -16.14 -2.64 10.26
CA ALA A 241 -16.60 -1.42 9.59
C ALA A 241 -16.71 -0.24 10.57
N ALA A 242 -17.22 -0.47 11.79
CA ALA A 242 -17.27 0.53 12.84
C ALA A 242 -15.85 0.95 13.29
N ALA A 243 -14.96 -0.02 13.53
CA ALA A 243 -13.58 0.25 13.91
C ALA A 243 -12.85 1.08 12.84
N LEU A 244 -13.08 0.80 11.56
CA LEU A 244 -12.51 1.57 10.45
C LEU A 244 -13.18 2.93 10.26
N TRP A 245 -14.48 3.06 10.52
CA TRP A 245 -15.17 4.34 10.49
C TRP A 245 -14.56 5.33 11.49
N PHE A 246 -14.34 4.89 12.73
CA PHE A 246 -13.71 5.72 13.76
C PHE A 246 -12.17 5.79 13.60
N GLY A 247 -11.55 4.74 13.09
CA GLY A 247 -10.11 4.64 12.87
C GLY A 247 -9.63 5.19 11.52
N ARG A 248 -10.51 5.74 10.66
CA ARG A 248 -10.15 6.14 9.29
C ARG A 248 -9.02 7.15 9.22
N ALA A 249 -8.87 8.02 10.22
CA ALA A 249 -7.76 8.98 10.30
C ALA A 249 -6.38 8.33 10.39
N LEU A 250 -6.30 7.05 10.79
CA LEU A 250 -5.06 6.26 10.81
C LEU A 250 -4.65 5.76 9.42
N ILE A 251 -5.56 5.79 8.45
CA ILE A 251 -5.35 5.31 7.08
C ILE A 251 -5.11 6.53 6.20
N PRO A 252 -3.97 6.63 5.49
CA PRO A 252 -3.76 7.74 4.58
C PRO A 252 -4.74 7.64 3.40
N PRO A 253 -5.16 8.78 2.83
CA PRO A 253 -6.18 8.83 1.78
C PRO A 253 -5.62 8.44 0.40
N ALA A 254 -5.01 7.27 0.27
CA ALA A 254 -4.38 6.84 -0.99
C ALA A 254 -5.38 6.76 -2.14
N PRO A 255 -5.06 7.29 -3.34
CA PRO A 255 -3.76 7.85 -3.78
C PRO A 255 -3.64 9.39 -3.66
N LEU A 256 -4.47 10.06 -2.84
CA LEU A 256 -4.38 11.52 -2.67
C LEU A 256 -3.08 11.90 -1.95
N LYS A 257 -2.40 12.93 -2.44
CA LYS A 257 -1.21 13.49 -1.78
C LYS A 257 -1.17 15.00 -1.92
N LEU A 258 -0.66 15.68 -0.88
CA LEU A 258 -0.36 17.10 -0.95
C LEU A 258 0.96 17.27 -1.72
N VAL A 259 0.88 17.74 -2.97
CA VAL A 259 2.04 17.97 -3.85
C VAL A 259 2.78 19.22 -3.41
N TYR A 260 2.04 20.26 -3.05
CA TYR A 260 2.59 21.55 -2.66
C TYR A 260 1.64 22.25 -1.69
N GLY A 261 2.17 22.86 -0.65
CA GLY A 261 1.40 23.60 0.35
C GLY A 261 2.24 24.75 0.92
N THR A 262 1.75 25.99 0.84
CA THR A 262 2.48 27.17 1.32
C THR A 262 1.52 28.24 1.82
N ALA A 263 1.96 29.02 2.80
CA ALA A 263 1.34 30.30 3.11
C ALA A 263 1.80 31.35 2.08
N CYS A 264 0.90 32.27 1.74
CA CYS A 264 1.12 33.33 0.76
C CYS A 264 0.14 34.50 0.98
N ASP A 265 0.43 35.64 0.37
CA ASP A 265 -0.43 36.85 0.49
C ASP A 265 -1.74 36.67 -0.25
N GLY A 266 -1.68 36.00 -1.40
CA GLY A 266 -2.82 35.72 -2.23
C GLY A 266 -2.53 34.67 -3.29
N VAL A 267 -3.47 34.52 -4.22
CA VAL A 267 -3.37 33.60 -5.34
C VAL A 267 -3.57 34.39 -6.63
N GLU A 268 -2.57 34.35 -7.49
CA GLU A 268 -2.59 35.00 -8.80
C GLU A 268 -2.38 33.94 -9.87
N GLN A 269 -3.24 33.94 -10.90
CA GLN A 269 -3.18 32.96 -12.00
C GLN A 269 -3.08 31.49 -11.52
N ARG A 270 -3.78 31.15 -10.43
CA ARG A 270 -3.73 29.83 -9.77
C ARG A 270 -2.32 29.44 -9.31
N LYS A 271 -1.52 30.38 -8.85
CA LYS A 271 -0.22 30.17 -8.20
C LYS A 271 -0.15 31.02 -6.92
N PRO A 272 0.62 30.60 -5.90
CA PRO A 272 0.81 31.40 -4.70
C PRO A 272 1.56 32.70 -5.05
N ALA A 273 1.00 33.84 -4.64
CA ALA A 273 1.64 35.14 -4.77
C ALA A 273 2.35 35.49 -3.46
N LEU A 274 3.66 35.78 -3.53
CA LEU A 274 4.52 36.09 -2.37
C LEU A 274 4.44 34.99 -1.29
N PRO A 275 4.93 33.76 -1.56
CA PRO A 275 4.95 32.71 -0.57
C PRO A 275 5.90 33.05 0.58
N PHE A 276 5.53 32.68 1.80
CA PHE A 276 6.33 32.92 2.99
C PHE A 276 6.25 31.74 3.98
N GLU A 277 7.34 31.54 4.72
CA GLU A 277 7.40 30.60 5.84
C GLU A 277 7.43 31.33 7.19
N ARG A 278 7.77 32.61 7.18
CA ARG A 278 7.89 33.46 8.37
C ARG A 278 7.38 34.86 8.05
N MET A 279 6.75 35.49 9.03
CA MET A 279 6.37 36.90 8.95
C MET A 279 6.44 37.57 10.32
N THR A 280 6.57 38.89 10.33
CA THR A 280 6.52 39.66 11.58
C THR A 280 5.07 40.02 11.91
N GLU A 281 4.73 40.08 13.19
CA GLU A 281 3.44 40.55 13.65
C GLU A 281 3.11 41.94 13.08
N GLY A 282 1.87 42.10 12.61
CA GLY A 282 1.39 43.33 12.01
C GLY A 282 1.82 43.54 10.55
N GLU A 283 2.76 42.75 10.01
CA GLU A 283 3.15 42.82 8.59
C GLU A 283 1.97 42.45 7.68
N ARG A 284 1.14 41.48 8.11
CA ARG A 284 -0.07 41.04 7.42
C ARG A 284 -1.18 40.80 8.43
N SER A 285 -2.39 41.28 8.13
CA SER A 285 -3.59 40.97 8.93
C SER A 285 -4.25 39.64 8.50
N ARG A 286 -3.87 39.11 7.34
CA ARG A 286 -4.45 37.91 6.72
C ARG A 286 -3.36 37.08 6.05
N ALA A 287 -3.53 35.77 6.11
CA ALA A 287 -2.72 34.81 5.35
C ALA A 287 -3.62 33.95 4.47
N THR A 288 -3.15 33.61 3.28
CA THR A 288 -3.77 32.62 2.40
C THR A 288 -2.92 31.36 2.45
N PHE A 289 -3.54 30.19 2.59
CA PHE A 289 -2.84 28.90 2.45
C PHE A 289 -3.23 28.27 1.14
N PHE A 290 -2.26 28.18 0.22
CA PHE A 290 -2.40 27.55 -1.08
C PHE A 290 -2.01 26.08 -0.99
N SER A 291 -2.84 25.19 -1.53
CA SER A 291 -2.57 23.76 -1.60
C SER A 291 -2.77 23.23 -3.02
N ALA A 292 -1.87 22.34 -3.45
CA ALA A 292 -1.98 21.56 -4.66
C ALA A 292 -2.06 20.07 -4.28
N ILE A 293 -3.19 19.44 -4.56
CA ILE A 293 -3.50 18.08 -4.12
C ILE A 293 -3.60 17.17 -5.34
N PHE A 294 -2.72 16.19 -5.44
CA PHE A 294 -2.79 15.21 -6.50
C PHE A 294 -3.98 14.26 -6.28
N ALA A 295 -4.73 14.01 -7.36
CA ALA A 295 -5.83 13.06 -7.38
C ALA A 295 -5.92 12.38 -8.77
N PRO A 296 -6.15 11.05 -8.82
CA PRO A 296 -6.31 10.31 -10.07
C PRO A 296 -7.52 10.80 -10.85
N MET A 297 -7.52 10.52 -12.15
CA MET A 297 -8.61 10.92 -13.05
C MET A 297 -9.96 10.36 -12.57
N GLY A 298 -10.98 11.20 -12.56
CA GLY A 298 -12.36 10.79 -12.21
C GLY A 298 -12.66 10.72 -10.72
N LEU A 299 -11.66 10.73 -9.84
CA LEU A 299 -11.89 10.81 -8.39
C LEU A 299 -12.47 12.17 -8.01
N LYS A 300 -13.60 12.14 -7.30
CA LYS A 300 -14.23 13.33 -6.70
C LYS A 300 -14.09 13.27 -5.20
N GLU A 301 -13.29 14.12 -4.58
CA GLU A 301 -13.10 14.12 -3.11
C GLU A 301 -13.30 15.52 -2.52
N GLY A 302 -14.02 15.59 -1.39
CA GLY A 302 -14.18 16.84 -0.65
C GLY A 302 -12.92 17.16 0.15
N VAL A 303 -12.51 18.43 0.21
CA VAL A 303 -11.32 18.85 0.97
C VAL A 303 -11.64 19.97 1.94
N VAL A 304 -11.05 19.88 3.12
CA VAL A 304 -11.21 20.84 4.22
C VAL A 304 -9.82 21.33 4.64
N HIS A 305 -9.65 22.64 4.77
CA HIS A 305 -8.49 23.23 5.45
C HIS A 305 -8.83 23.50 6.92
N VAL A 306 -8.07 22.91 7.83
CA VAL A 306 -8.14 23.18 9.27
C VAL A 306 -6.94 24.03 9.65
N TRP A 307 -7.18 25.30 9.99
CA TRP A 307 -6.19 26.22 10.51
C TRP A 307 -6.01 26.00 12.01
N ARG A 308 -4.76 25.92 12.43
CA ARG A 308 -4.35 25.80 13.83
C ARG A 308 -3.36 26.89 14.19
N HIS A 309 -3.48 27.43 15.39
CA HIS A 309 -2.50 28.33 16.03
C HIS A 309 -1.96 27.63 17.28
N ASP A 310 -0.65 27.43 17.34
CA ASP A 310 0.05 26.70 18.42
C ASP A 310 -0.58 25.34 18.80
N GLY A 311 -1.17 24.68 17.80
CA GLY A 311 -1.82 23.36 17.93
C GLY A 311 -3.34 23.42 18.10
N GLU A 312 -3.91 24.55 18.51
CA GLU A 312 -5.34 24.71 18.71
C GLU A 312 -6.06 25.08 17.40
N PRO A 313 -7.19 24.43 17.05
CA PRO A 313 -7.92 24.74 15.84
C PRO A 313 -8.63 26.10 15.94
N VAL A 314 -8.36 26.99 14.99
CA VAL A 314 -8.89 28.37 14.96
C VAL A 314 -9.89 28.60 13.83
N SER A 315 -9.82 27.81 12.76
CA SER A 315 -10.77 27.89 11.64
C SER A 315 -10.84 26.59 10.85
N GLU A 316 -12.01 26.27 10.34
CA GLU A 316 -12.23 25.16 9.41
C GLU A 316 -12.92 25.71 8.15
N VAL A 317 -12.35 25.41 6.98
CA VAL A 317 -12.83 25.92 5.69
C VAL A 317 -13.05 24.74 4.74
N ASP A 318 -14.32 24.44 4.43
CA ASP A 318 -14.69 23.48 3.40
C ASP A 318 -14.46 24.09 2.00
N LEU A 319 -13.65 23.41 1.19
CA LEU A 319 -13.26 23.83 -0.14
C LEU A 319 -14.08 23.13 -1.23
N GLY A 320 -15.08 22.34 -0.83
CA GLY A 320 -15.96 21.60 -1.72
C GLY A 320 -15.30 20.38 -2.36
N SER A 321 -15.97 19.85 -3.38
CA SER A 321 -15.54 18.63 -4.08
C SER A 321 -14.55 18.94 -5.20
N LEU A 322 -13.38 18.32 -5.12
CA LEU A 322 -12.32 18.40 -6.12
C LEU A 322 -12.44 17.26 -7.11
N THR A 323 -12.33 17.52 -8.42
CA THR A 323 -12.25 16.47 -9.45
C THR A 323 -10.80 16.31 -9.90
N GLY A 324 -10.27 15.08 -9.80
CA GLY A 324 -8.89 14.75 -10.19
C GLY A 324 -8.64 14.70 -11.69
N GLY A 325 -7.38 14.44 -12.08
CA GLY A 325 -6.96 14.31 -13.50
C GLY A 325 -5.88 15.29 -13.97
N ARG A 326 -5.22 16.02 -13.08
CA ARG A 326 -4.05 16.87 -13.41
C ARG A 326 -2.82 16.39 -12.66
N GLU A 327 -1.70 16.27 -13.36
CA GLU A 327 -0.42 15.83 -12.76
C GLU A 327 0.05 16.80 -11.67
N GLU A 328 -0.09 18.10 -11.90
CA GLU A 328 0.27 19.17 -10.94
C GLU A 328 -0.67 19.26 -9.72
N GLY A 329 -1.69 18.41 -9.67
CA GLY A 329 -2.73 18.40 -8.64
C GLY A 329 -3.82 19.46 -8.83
N PHE A 330 -4.91 19.27 -8.11
CA PHE A 330 -5.97 20.24 -7.96
C PHE A 330 -5.51 21.36 -7.03
N ARG A 331 -5.58 22.60 -7.50
CA ARG A 331 -5.14 23.78 -6.77
C ARG A 331 -6.32 24.45 -6.07
N THR A 332 -6.22 24.58 -4.76
CA THR A 332 -7.22 25.24 -3.93
C THR A 332 -6.54 26.08 -2.86
N TRP A 333 -7.28 26.94 -2.19
CA TRP A 333 -6.76 27.79 -1.13
C TRP A 333 -7.85 28.20 -0.16
N SER A 334 -7.46 28.47 1.09
CA SER A 334 -8.31 29.13 2.08
C SER A 334 -7.57 30.34 2.64
N ARG A 335 -8.31 31.26 3.27
CA ARG A 335 -7.76 32.47 3.87
C ARG A 335 -8.18 32.56 5.32
N HIS A 336 -7.25 32.95 6.18
CA HIS A 336 -7.48 33.19 7.61
C HIS A 336 -7.06 34.61 8.00
N THR A 337 -7.75 35.20 8.96
CA THR A 337 -7.37 36.50 9.54
C THR A 337 -6.61 36.23 10.82
N LEU A 338 -5.37 36.71 10.92
CA LEU A 338 -4.42 36.39 11.98
C LEU A 338 -4.73 37.22 13.24
N ARG A 339 -5.73 36.80 14.00
CA ARG A 339 -6.18 37.51 15.21
C ARG A 339 -5.54 36.98 16.49
N GLU A 340 -4.91 35.82 16.41
CA GLU A 340 -4.35 35.08 17.54
C GLU A 340 -2.96 35.59 17.94
N GLY A 341 -2.31 36.38 17.07
CA GLY A 341 -1.02 37.02 17.35
C GLY A 341 0.18 36.16 16.93
N PRO A 342 1.36 36.40 17.53
CA PRO A 342 2.57 35.62 17.25
C PRO A 342 2.38 34.14 17.62
N GLY A 343 3.11 33.26 16.93
CA GLY A 343 3.04 31.82 17.14
C GLY A 343 3.13 31.03 15.85
N ARG A 344 3.03 29.70 15.96
CA ARG A 344 3.06 28.81 14.82
C ARG A 344 1.65 28.60 14.27
N TYR A 345 1.47 28.99 13.02
CA TYR A 345 0.26 28.66 12.28
C TYR A 345 0.49 27.40 11.45
N THR A 346 -0.38 26.41 11.61
CA THR A 346 -0.37 25.17 10.83
C THR A 346 -1.69 25.03 10.09
N VAL A 347 -1.64 24.69 8.81
CA VAL A 347 -2.84 24.37 8.03
C VAL A 347 -2.79 22.90 7.66
N GLU A 348 -3.74 22.15 8.20
CA GLU A 348 -3.94 20.75 7.88
C GLU A 348 -4.96 20.61 6.76
N VAL A 349 -4.63 19.78 5.77
CA VAL A 349 -5.48 19.48 4.61
C VAL A 349 -6.12 18.12 4.85
N TRP A 350 -7.42 18.11 5.08
CA TRP A 350 -8.19 16.91 5.37
C TRP A 350 -9.12 16.58 4.20
N THR A 351 -9.40 15.30 3.97
CA THR A 351 -10.57 14.92 3.19
C THR A 351 -11.84 15.23 4.00
N ALA A 352 -12.97 15.48 3.35
CA ALA A 352 -14.27 15.57 4.01
C ALA A 352 -14.62 14.26 4.75
N GLY A 353 -13.97 13.17 4.35
CA GLY A 353 -13.94 11.89 5.04
C GLY A 353 -13.00 11.80 6.24
N GLY A 354 -12.46 12.93 6.70
CA GLY A 354 -11.50 13.11 7.79
C GLY A 354 -10.30 12.17 7.77
N GLN A 355 -9.66 12.08 6.61
CA GLN A 355 -8.30 11.55 6.48
C GLN A 355 -7.35 12.70 6.20
N LEU A 356 -6.22 12.76 6.89
CA LEU A 356 -5.21 13.79 6.67
C LEU A 356 -4.47 13.51 5.36
N VAL A 357 -4.51 14.48 4.44
CA VAL A 357 -3.80 14.47 3.15
C VAL A 357 -2.39 15.06 3.30
N GLY A 358 -2.25 16.10 4.10
CA GLY A 358 -0.99 16.82 4.30
C GLY A 358 -1.14 18.00 5.25
N ARG A 359 -0.04 18.68 5.54
CA ARG A 359 -0.03 19.92 6.33
C ARG A 359 1.09 20.84 5.87
N GLY A 360 0.90 22.14 6.04
CA GLY A 360 1.95 23.15 5.93
C GLY A 360 1.92 24.09 7.13
N SER A 361 2.98 24.85 7.34
CA SER A 361 3.09 25.77 8.47
C SER A 361 3.88 27.03 8.13
N PHE A 362 3.62 28.09 8.88
CA PHE A 362 4.41 29.31 8.91
C PHE A 362 4.46 29.87 10.33
N ASP A 363 5.52 30.59 10.66
CA ASP A 363 5.68 31.20 11.98
C ASP A 363 5.47 32.72 11.92
N VAL A 364 4.69 33.26 12.87
CA VAL A 364 4.52 34.69 13.07
C VAL A 364 5.36 35.11 14.28
N THR A 365 6.37 35.94 14.07
CA THR A 365 7.25 36.41 15.16
C THR A 365 6.74 37.72 15.75
N PRO A 366 6.88 37.95 17.06
CA PRO A 366 6.56 39.24 17.66
C PRO A 366 7.29 40.38 16.97
N LYS A 367 6.66 41.54 16.90
CA LYS A 367 7.33 42.75 16.43
C LYS A 367 8.42 43.12 17.45
N ALA A 368 9.67 43.25 17.00
CA ALA A 368 10.73 43.79 17.84
C ALA A 368 10.36 45.22 18.25
N GLU A 369 10.45 45.52 19.56
CA GLU A 369 10.15 46.84 20.13
C GLU A 369 11.06 47.95 19.60
#